data_AF-A0A519VQ60-F1
#
_entry.id   AF-A0A519VQ60-F1
#
_cell.length_a   1.000
_cell.length_b   1.000
_cell.length_c   1.000
_cell.angle_alpha   90.00
_cell.angle_beta   90.00
_cell.angle_gamma   90.00
#
_symmetry.space_group_name_H-M   'P 1'
#
loop_
_entity.id
_entity.type
_entity.pdbx_description
1 polymer ?
#
loop_
_entity_poly.entity_id
_entity_poly.type
_entity_poly.pdbx_seq_one_letter_code
_entity_poly.pdbx_strand_id
1 'polypeptide(L)'
;VNFTPSCAADAPALLRLAEQRGVPVSGKDGKTGQTFMKTVLAPALHARNLHIDGWFSTNILGNRDGLALDHADSLASKITTKGSVLDQIVGYKVDNHVVHIHYYKPRGDNKEAWDNIDVEGFMGQKMQIKVNFLCRDSILAAPLALELARLADLAKRRQEGGVTPALGVFFKSPMVADPNEVPIHGFEQQQAVLLNWLAAGVPGPQPQPVVEAAKGALAPVLASYSPDASAV
;
A
#
# COMPACT_ATOMS: atom_id res chain seq x y z
N VAL A 1 -5.67 -4.89 15.71
CA VAL A 1 -5.51 -5.12 14.26
C VAL A 1 -6.87 -4.94 13.58
N ASN A 2 -6.98 -4.01 12.63
CA ASN A 2 -8.17 -3.84 11.79
C ASN A 2 -7.89 -4.28 10.36
N PHE A 3 -8.32 -5.48 9.97
CA PHE A 3 -8.08 -6.03 8.63
C PHE A 3 -9.18 -5.67 7.62
N THR A 4 -10.08 -4.75 7.97
CA THR A 4 -11.24 -4.33 7.17
C THR A 4 -11.20 -2.81 6.93
N PRO A 5 -11.98 -2.26 5.97
CA PRO A 5 -12.05 -0.81 5.78
C PRO A 5 -12.91 -0.08 6.83
N SER A 6 -13.54 -0.80 7.76
CA SER A 6 -14.40 -0.20 8.79
C SER A 6 -13.61 0.76 9.70
N CYS A 7 -14.31 1.68 10.37
CA CYS A 7 -13.69 2.61 11.32
C CYS A 7 -12.95 1.86 12.44
N ALA A 8 -13.62 0.91 13.12
CA ALA A 8 -13.04 0.12 14.21
C ALA A 8 -12.18 0.98 15.17
N ALA A 9 -10.87 0.71 15.25
CA ALA A 9 -9.95 1.40 16.15
C ALA A 9 -9.43 2.77 15.62
N ASP A 10 -9.78 3.21 14.40
CA ASP A 10 -9.40 4.53 13.87
C ASP A 10 -9.99 5.70 14.67
N ALA A 11 -11.04 5.46 15.47
CA ALA A 11 -11.68 6.53 16.23
C ALA A 11 -10.66 7.20 17.17
N PRO A 12 -10.50 8.55 17.16
CA PRO A 12 -9.48 9.23 17.97
C PRO A 12 -9.56 8.94 19.46
N ALA A 13 -10.76 8.66 19.99
CA ALA A 13 -10.94 8.24 21.37
C ALA A 13 -10.34 6.85 21.66
N LEU A 14 -10.45 5.91 20.72
CA LEU A 14 -9.89 4.56 20.86
C LEU A 14 -8.38 4.54 20.68
N LEU A 15 -7.83 5.36 19.76
CA LEU A 15 -6.39 5.53 19.62
C LEU A 15 -5.75 6.07 20.89
N ARG A 16 -6.31 7.15 21.46
CA ARG A 16 -5.84 7.70 22.75
C ARG A 16 -5.94 6.70 23.89
N LEU A 17 -7.02 5.92 23.94
CA LEU A 17 -7.16 4.86 24.94
C LEU A 17 -6.09 3.77 24.76
N ALA A 18 -5.78 3.40 23.52
CA ALA A 18 -4.77 2.41 23.23
C ALA A 18 -3.37 2.88 23.66
N GLU A 19 -3.02 4.14 23.41
CA GLU A 19 -1.79 4.77 23.90
C GLU A 19 -1.72 4.76 25.43
N GLN A 20 -2.77 5.24 26.11
CA GLN A 20 -2.84 5.28 27.58
C GLN A 20 -2.71 3.89 28.23
N ARG A 21 -3.18 2.85 27.54
CA ARG A 21 -3.18 1.47 28.03
C ARG A 21 -1.96 0.68 27.56
N GLY A 22 -1.07 1.25 26.75
CA GLY A 22 0.06 0.52 26.17
C GLY A 22 -0.39 -0.65 25.27
N VAL A 23 -1.49 -0.47 24.54
CA VAL A 23 -2.06 -1.51 23.66
C VAL A 23 -1.72 -1.19 22.20
N PRO A 24 -1.04 -2.09 21.47
CA PRO A 24 -0.70 -1.84 20.08
C PRO A 24 -1.94 -1.93 19.16
N VAL A 25 -2.03 -1.00 18.22
CA VAL A 25 -3.09 -0.88 17.22
C VAL A 25 -2.46 -0.77 15.84
N SER A 26 -3.05 -1.47 14.88
CA SER A 26 -2.63 -1.42 13.47
C SER A 26 -3.83 -1.63 12.57
N GLY A 27 -3.76 -1.06 11.37
CA GLY A 27 -4.85 -1.03 10.41
C GLY A 27 -4.54 -0.02 9.30
N LYS A 28 -5.43 0.15 8.32
CA LYS A 28 -6.63 -0.66 8.08
C LYS A 28 -6.73 -1.20 6.66
N ASP A 29 -7.64 -2.16 6.51
CA ASP A 29 -7.95 -2.90 5.29
C ASP A 29 -6.77 -3.73 4.76
N GLY A 30 -6.90 -5.05 4.77
CA GLY A 30 -5.82 -5.95 4.35
C GLY A 30 -5.36 -5.74 2.90
N LYS A 31 -4.04 -5.68 2.70
CA LYS A 31 -3.39 -5.55 1.39
C LYS A 31 -2.93 -6.92 0.88
N THR A 32 -3.81 -7.61 0.15
CA THR A 32 -3.62 -9.00 -0.26
C THR A 32 -3.40 -9.18 -1.76
N GLY A 33 -4.30 -8.65 -2.59
CA GLY A 33 -4.35 -8.91 -4.03
C GLY A 33 -3.96 -7.71 -4.90
N GLN A 34 -4.94 -7.14 -5.61
CA GLN A 34 -4.73 -6.03 -6.55
C GLN A 34 -3.98 -4.83 -5.94
N THR A 35 -4.35 -4.41 -4.72
CA THR A 35 -3.69 -3.27 -4.08
C THR A 35 -2.23 -3.58 -3.75
N PHE A 36 -1.89 -4.81 -3.40
CA PHE A 36 -0.49 -5.21 -3.24
C PHE A 36 0.29 -4.99 -4.54
N MET A 37 -0.22 -5.51 -5.67
CA MET A 37 0.40 -5.30 -6.98
C MET A 37 0.55 -3.81 -7.33
N LYS A 38 -0.46 -2.99 -7.05
CA LYS A 38 -0.40 -1.53 -7.26
C LYS A 38 0.71 -0.88 -6.45
N THR A 39 0.85 -1.24 -5.17
CA THR A 39 1.91 -0.70 -4.29
C THR A 39 3.32 -1.23 -4.61
N VAL A 40 3.46 -2.24 -5.46
CA VAL A 40 4.75 -2.73 -5.98
C VAL A 40 5.08 -2.07 -7.32
N LEU A 41 4.11 -2.02 -8.23
CA LEU A 41 4.31 -1.55 -9.59
C LEU A 41 4.40 -0.03 -9.68
N ALA A 42 3.53 0.72 -8.98
CA ALA A 42 3.53 2.19 -9.08
C ALA A 42 4.87 2.81 -8.62
N PRO A 43 5.46 2.42 -7.47
CA PRO A 43 6.78 2.93 -7.08
C PRO A 43 7.88 2.54 -8.07
N ALA A 44 7.85 1.30 -8.59
CA ALA A 44 8.85 0.83 -9.55
C ALA A 44 8.80 1.60 -10.89
N LEU A 45 7.59 1.89 -11.39
CA LEU A 45 7.40 2.71 -12.59
C LEU A 45 7.86 4.15 -12.35
N HIS A 46 7.48 4.73 -11.21
CA HIS A 46 7.89 6.07 -10.83
C HIS A 46 9.42 6.19 -10.69
N ALA A 47 10.07 5.21 -10.06
CA ALA A 47 11.53 5.16 -9.90
C ALA A 47 12.28 5.06 -11.24
N ARG A 48 11.62 4.56 -12.30
CA ARG A 48 12.14 4.52 -13.67
C ARG A 48 11.81 5.76 -14.49
N ASN A 49 11.20 6.78 -13.87
CA ASN A 49 10.72 7.99 -14.53
C ASN A 49 9.75 7.70 -15.68
N LEU A 50 8.95 6.63 -15.53
CA LEU A 50 7.80 6.37 -16.40
C LEU A 50 6.60 7.10 -15.83
N HIS A 51 6.02 7.99 -16.61
CA HIS A 51 4.82 8.72 -16.21
C HIS A 51 3.61 7.80 -16.36
N ILE A 52 2.67 7.86 -15.41
CA ILE A 52 1.44 7.05 -15.39
C ILE A 52 0.30 7.96 -15.83
N ASP A 53 -0.12 7.80 -17.09
CA ASP A 53 -1.22 8.56 -17.70
C ASP A 53 -2.59 8.14 -17.14
N GLY A 54 -2.71 6.85 -16.80
CA GLY A 54 -3.97 6.25 -16.41
C GLY A 54 -3.78 4.86 -15.81
N TRP A 55 -4.74 4.50 -14.94
CA TRP A 55 -4.74 3.18 -14.32
C TRP A 55 -6.18 2.71 -14.17
N PHE A 56 -6.57 1.76 -15.01
CA PHE A 56 -7.89 1.15 -14.95
C PHE A 56 -7.79 -0.18 -14.21
N SER A 57 -8.55 -0.34 -13.13
CA SER A 57 -8.58 -1.52 -12.28
C SER A 57 -9.98 -2.13 -12.27
N THR A 58 -10.10 -3.43 -12.53
CA THR A 58 -11.34 -4.19 -12.39
C THR A 58 -11.12 -5.38 -11.46
N ASN A 59 -12.12 -5.68 -10.62
CA ASN A 59 -12.11 -6.84 -9.75
C ASN A 59 -13.41 -7.63 -9.96
N ILE A 60 -13.30 -8.95 -10.09
CA ILE A 60 -14.43 -9.86 -10.22
C ILE A 60 -14.32 -10.90 -9.10
N LEU A 61 -15.34 -11.01 -8.26
CA LEU A 61 -15.37 -11.93 -7.11
C LEU A 61 -16.80 -12.32 -6.71
N GLY A 62 -16.99 -13.49 -6.12
CA GLY A 62 -18.32 -14.06 -5.85
C GLY A 62 -18.59 -14.47 -4.41
N ASN A 63 -17.65 -14.24 -3.50
CA ASN A 63 -17.79 -14.55 -2.08
C ASN A 63 -18.63 -13.46 -1.35
N ARG A 64 -18.78 -13.62 -0.03
CA ARG A 64 -19.57 -12.68 0.79
C ARG A 64 -18.97 -11.27 0.84
N ASP A 65 -17.65 -11.14 0.69
CA ASP A 65 -17.01 -9.83 0.53
C ASP A 65 -17.49 -9.17 -0.78
N GLY A 66 -17.45 -9.90 -1.91
CA GLY A 66 -18.01 -9.42 -3.17
C GLY A 66 -19.47 -8.95 -3.06
N LEU A 67 -20.32 -9.73 -2.36
CA LEU A 67 -21.72 -9.37 -2.16
C LEU A 67 -21.89 -8.10 -1.32
N ALA A 68 -21.10 -7.93 -0.25
CA ALA A 68 -21.16 -6.73 0.59
C ALA A 68 -20.73 -5.46 -0.17
N LEU A 69 -19.95 -5.61 -1.23
CA LEU A 69 -19.43 -4.54 -2.07
C LEU A 69 -20.31 -4.22 -3.28
N ASP A 70 -21.35 -5.00 -3.52
CA ASP A 70 -22.38 -4.73 -4.54
C ASP A 70 -23.34 -3.60 -4.12
N HIS A 71 -23.28 -3.21 -2.84
CA HIS A 71 -24.03 -2.06 -2.31
C HIS A 71 -23.28 -0.73 -2.55
N ALA A 72 -23.98 0.25 -3.11
CA ALA A 72 -23.42 1.55 -3.52
C ALA A 72 -22.68 2.31 -2.40
N ASP A 73 -23.21 2.27 -1.17
CA ASP A 73 -22.61 2.97 -0.01
C ASP A 73 -21.26 2.35 0.42
N SER A 74 -21.17 1.02 0.35
CA SER A 74 -19.93 0.26 0.61
C SER A 74 -18.87 0.53 -0.47
N LEU A 75 -19.31 0.75 -1.71
CA LEU A 75 -18.45 1.01 -2.85
C LEU A 75 -17.84 2.42 -2.79
N ALA A 76 -18.63 3.43 -2.45
CA ALA A 76 -18.20 4.83 -2.37
C ALA A 76 -17.01 5.02 -1.41
N SER A 77 -17.10 4.43 -0.21
CA SER A 77 -16.03 4.48 0.81
C SER A 77 -14.72 3.84 0.31
N LYS A 78 -14.80 2.77 -0.49
CA LYS A 78 -13.62 2.10 -1.06
C LYS A 78 -13.03 2.83 -2.27
N ILE A 79 -13.85 3.50 -3.09
CA ILE A 79 -13.37 4.24 -4.27
C ILE A 79 -12.55 5.47 -3.82
N THR A 80 -13.08 6.27 -2.89
CA THR A 80 -12.38 7.45 -2.36
C THR A 80 -11.02 7.09 -1.76
N THR A 81 -10.93 5.96 -1.07
CA THR A 81 -9.69 5.49 -0.43
C THR A 81 -8.68 4.90 -1.43
N LYS A 82 -9.13 4.41 -2.59
CA LYS A 82 -8.25 3.81 -3.61
C LYS A 82 -7.65 4.84 -4.56
N GLY A 83 -8.37 5.93 -4.83
CA GLY A 83 -7.89 7.05 -5.67
C GLY A 83 -6.61 7.67 -5.11
N SER A 84 -6.57 7.91 -3.80
CA SER A 84 -5.49 8.64 -3.14
C SER A 84 -4.15 7.90 -3.08
N VAL A 85 -4.16 6.56 -3.11
CA VAL A 85 -2.93 5.76 -2.95
C VAL A 85 -1.97 5.96 -4.12
N LEU A 86 -2.51 6.04 -5.35
CA LEU A 86 -1.68 6.17 -6.54
C LEU A 86 -1.00 7.54 -6.58
N ASP A 87 -1.77 8.60 -6.35
CA ASP A 87 -1.29 9.98 -6.31
C ASP A 87 -0.19 10.19 -5.26
N GLN A 88 -0.36 9.60 -4.07
CA GLN A 88 0.62 9.67 -3.00
C GLN A 88 1.93 8.94 -3.35
N ILE A 89 1.86 7.84 -4.10
CA ILE A 89 3.05 7.10 -4.53
C ILE A 89 3.83 7.89 -5.60
N VAL A 90 3.14 8.45 -6.60
CA VAL A 90 3.81 9.05 -7.77
C VAL A 90 4.08 10.55 -7.61
N GLY A 91 3.48 11.20 -6.60
CA GLY A 91 3.68 12.62 -6.29
C GLY A 91 2.97 13.60 -7.22
N TYR A 92 2.09 13.11 -8.09
CA TYR A 92 1.21 13.90 -8.95
C TYR A 92 -0.15 13.21 -9.07
N LYS A 93 -1.17 13.97 -9.51
CA LYS A 93 -2.51 13.45 -9.69
C LYS A 93 -2.60 12.61 -10.96
N VAL A 94 -3.05 11.36 -10.85
CA VAL A 94 -3.35 10.50 -12.02
C VAL A 94 -4.82 10.68 -12.38
N ASP A 95 -5.12 11.54 -13.36
CA ASP A 95 -6.49 11.95 -13.67
C ASP A 95 -7.39 10.78 -14.11
N ASN A 96 -6.81 9.75 -14.76
CA ASN A 96 -7.55 8.58 -15.27
C ASN A 96 -7.39 7.35 -14.38
N HIS A 97 -7.58 7.50 -13.06
CA HIS A 97 -7.61 6.37 -12.12
C HIS A 97 -9.02 5.84 -11.93
N VAL A 98 -9.31 4.67 -12.49
CA VAL A 98 -10.66 4.08 -12.48
C VAL A 98 -10.63 2.74 -11.76
N VAL A 99 -11.61 2.50 -10.88
CA VAL A 99 -11.74 1.24 -10.15
C VAL A 99 -13.18 0.71 -10.23
N HIS A 100 -13.32 -0.50 -10.77
CA HIS A 100 -14.57 -1.25 -10.77
C HIS A 100 -14.46 -2.52 -9.93
N ILE A 101 -15.55 -2.87 -9.26
CA ILE A 101 -15.71 -4.11 -8.50
C ILE A 101 -17.03 -4.72 -8.97
N HIS A 102 -17.01 -5.96 -9.42
CA HIS A 102 -18.18 -6.68 -9.91
C HIS A 102 -18.41 -7.93 -9.09
N TYR A 103 -19.60 -8.03 -8.51
CA TYR A 103 -20.04 -9.26 -7.88
C TYR A 103 -20.43 -10.29 -8.95
N TYR A 104 -19.77 -11.44 -8.92
CA TYR A 104 -20.09 -12.56 -9.81
C TYR A 104 -20.08 -13.87 -9.02
N LYS A 105 -21.25 -14.24 -8.50
CA LYS A 105 -21.46 -15.38 -7.59
C LYS A 105 -20.70 -16.68 -7.97
N PRO A 106 -20.67 -17.13 -9.24
CA PRO A 106 -19.98 -18.37 -9.62
C PRO A 106 -18.47 -18.37 -9.32
N ARG A 107 -17.82 -17.20 -9.26
CA ARG A 107 -16.40 -17.11 -8.91
C ARG A 107 -16.13 -17.51 -7.46
N GLY A 108 -17.08 -17.35 -6.55
CA GLY A 108 -16.86 -17.58 -5.12
C GLY A 108 -15.62 -16.83 -4.62
N ASP A 109 -14.70 -17.53 -3.94
CA ASP A 109 -13.42 -16.95 -3.47
C ASP A 109 -12.35 -16.80 -4.57
N ASN A 110 -12.59 -17.26 -5.79
CA ASN A 110 -11.70 -17.00 -6.92
C ASN A 110 -11.82 -15.53 -7.31
N LYS A 111 -10.94 -14.68 -6.81
CA LYS A 111 -10.88 -13.29 -7.26
C LYS A 111 -10.05 -13.21 -8.53
N GLU A 112 -10.56 -12.46 -9.49
CA GLU A 112 -9.79 -11.99 -10.65
C GLU A 112 -9.62 -10.48 -10.52
N ALA A 113 -8.38 -10.02 -10.61
CA ALA A 113 -8.05 -8.60 -10.67
C ALA A 113 -7.36 -8.32 -11.99
N TRP A 114 -7.92 -7.39 -12.77
CA TRP A 114 -7.36 -6.96 -14.03
C TRP A 114 -7.00 -5.49 -13.96
N ASP A 115 -5.78 -5.15 -14.34
CA ASP A 115 -5.29 -3.78 -14.39
C ASP A 115 -4.74 -3.46 -15.78
N ASN A 116 -5.14 -2.33 -16.34
CA ASN A 116 -4.46 -1.65 -17.45
C ASN A 116 -3.77 -0.40 -16.91
N ILE A 117 -2.48 -0.31 -17.15
CA ILE A 117 -1.65 0.82 -16.74
C ILE A 117 -1.13 1.47 -18.01
N ASP A 118 -1.60 2.68 -18.29
CA ASP A 118 -1.13 3.50 -19.40
C ASP A 118 0.10 4.27 -18.91
N VAL A 119 1.22 4.10 -19.60
CA VAL A 119 2.50 4.72 -19.22
C VAL A 119 3.12 5.48 -20.38
N GLU A 120 3.75 6.61 -20.08
CA GLU A 120 4.52 7.40 -21.01
C GLU A 120 6.00 7.33 -20.64
N GLY A 121 6.84 7.03 -21.63
CA GLY A 121 8.29 6.90 -21.48
C GLY A 121 9.06 7.95 -22.28
N PHE A 122 10.28 7.57 -22.68
CA PHE A 122 11.19 8.45 -23.42
C PHE A 122 10.54 9.03 -24.69
N MET A 123 10.76 10.32 -24.95
CA MET A 123 10.20 11.05 -26.10
C MET A 123 8.66 10.95 -26.22
N GLY A 124 7.96 10.92 -25.09
CA GLY A 124 6.50 10.88 -25.05
C GLY A 124 5.91 9.58 -25.60
N GLN A 125 6.69 8.50 -25.68
CA GLN A 125 6.22 7.24 -26.24
C GLN A 125 5.27 6.55 -25.26
N LYS A 126 4.03 6.34 -25.73
CA LYS A 126 2.97 5.71 -24.95
C LYS A 126 3.00 4.20 -25.05
N MET A 127 2.82 3.55 -23.91
CA MET A 127 2.83 2.09 -23.76
C MET A 127 1.75 1.66 -22.78
N GLN A 128 1.50 0.35 -22.71
CA GLN A 128 0.54 -0.23 -21.77
C GLN A 128 1.15 -1.44 -21.06
N ILE A 129 0.84 -1.56 -19.77
CA ILE A 129 1.10 -2.75 -18.97
C ILE A 129 -0.26 -3.35 -18.59
N LYS A 130 -0.44 -4.65 -18.87
CA LYS A 130 -1.62 -5.41 -18.45
C LYS A 130 -1.23 -6.38 -17.34
N VAL A 131 -1.96 -6.36 -16.24
CA VAL A 131 -1.81 -7.35 -15.16
C VAL A 131 -3.13 -8.07 -15.01
N ASN A 132 -3.13 -9.40 -15.17
CA ASN A 132 -4.27 -10.22 -14.77
C ASN A 132 -3.84 -11.13 -13.61
N PHE A 133 -4.36 -10.86 -12.42
CA PHE A 133 -4.08 -11.61 -11.21
C PHE A 133 -5.28 -12.44 -10.79
N LEU A 134 -5.24 -13.73 -11.15
CA LEU A 134 -6.17 -14.74 -10.68
C LEU A 134 -5.67 -15.26 -9.33
N CYS A 135 -6.44 -15.00 -8.28
CA CYS A 135 -6.05 -15.31 -6.92
C CYS A 135 -7.22 -15.87 -6.10
N ARG A 136 -6.90 -16.37 -4.92
CA ARG A 136 -7.87 -16.79 -3.91
C ARG A 136 -7.75 -15.82 -2.74
N ASP A 137 -8.76 -14.98 -2.54
CA ASP A 137 -8.67 -13.90 -1.55
C ASP A 137 -8.43 -14.44 -0.14
N SER A 138 -9.11 -15.52 0.23
CA SER A 138 -8.96 -16.13 1.55
C SER A 138 -7.56 -16.73 1.75
N ILE A 139 -6.97 -17.31 0.71
CA ILE A 139 -5.62 -17.89 0.77
C ILE A 139 -4.54 -16.81 0.89
N LEU A 140 -4.74 -15.65 0.26
CA LEU A 140 -3.85 -14.50 0.42
C LEU A 140 -4.03 -13.85 1.80
N ALA A 141 -5.26 -13.76 2.32
CA ALA A 141 -5.58 -13.07 3.56
C ALA A 141 -5.18 -13.85 4.83
N ALA A 142 -5.46 -15.16 4.87
CA ALA A 142 -5.25 -16.00 6.04
C ALA A 142 -3.81 -15.95 6.62
N PRO A 143 -2.73 -16.10 5.82
CA PRO A 143 -1.38 -16.03 6.36
C PRO A 143 -1.06 -14.65 6.93
N LEU A 144 -1.54 -13.57 6.32
CA LEU A 144 -1.32 -12.21 6.84
C LEU A 144 -2.03 -12.00 8.17
N ALA A 145 -3.22 -12.57 8.36
CA ALA A 145 -3.91 -12.52 9.65
C ALA A 145 -3.11 -13.24 10.76
N LEU A 146 -2.50 -14.38 10.45
CA LEU A 146 -1.62 -15.11 11.37
C LEU A 146 -0.36 -14.31 11.71
N GLU A 147 0.28 -13.70 10.71
CA GLU A 147 1.46 -12.86 10.93
C GLU A 147 1.13 -11.63 11.76
N LEU A 148 0.04 -10.92 11.45
CA LEU A 148 -0.40 -9.75 12.22
C LEU A 148 -0.69 -10.10 13.69
N ALA A 149 -1.25 -11.29 13.97
CA ALA A 149 -1.43 -11.74 15.35
C ALA A 149 -0.09 -11.94 16.07
N ARG A 150 0.90 -12.56 15.41
CA ARG A 150 2.24 -12.77 15.96
C ARG A 150 2.99 -11.45 16.17
N LEU A 151 2.90 -10.53 15.22
CA LEU A 151 3.57 -9.24 15.29
C LEU A 151 2.92 -8.31 16.33
N ALA A 152 1.60 -8.36 16.50
CA ALA A 152 0.90 -7.67 17.58
C ALA A 152 1.31 -8.20 18.97
N ASP A 153 1.49 -9.52 19.11
CA ASP A 153 2.02 -10.11 20.34
C ASP A 153 3.46 -9.66 20.61
N LEU A 154 4.32 -9.60 19.57
CA LEU A 154 5.68 -9.08 19.68
C LEU A 154 5.70 -7.62 20.14
N ALA A 155 4.91 -6.74 19.52
CA ALA A 155 4.80 -5.33 19.91
C ALA A 155 4.38 -5.20 21.39
N LYS A 156 3.39 -6.00 21.82
CA LYS A 156 2.96 -6.05 23.22
C LYS A 156 4.08 -6.50 24.15
N ARG A 157 4.86 -7.53 23.80
CA ARG A 157 6.01 -8.00 24.61
C ARG A 157 7.12 -6.96 24.71
N ARG A 158 7.28 -6.14 23.67
CA ARG A 158 8.21 -4.98 23.66
C ARG A 158 7.65 -3.76 24.38
N GLN A 159 6.46 -3.86 24.97
CA GLN A 159 5.76 -2.75 25.64
C GLN A 159 5.47 -1.57 24.71
N GLU A 160 5.34 -1.84 23.41
CA GLU A 160 4.92 -0.86 22.42
C GLU A 160 3.39 -0.72 22.45
N GLY A 161 2.90 0.52 22.45
CA GLY A 161 1.47 0.84 22.52
C GLY A 161 1.09 1.97 21.56
N GLY A 162 -0.22 2.12 21.32
CA GLY A 162 -0.71 3.04 20.30
C GLY A 162 -0.55 2.48 18.89
N VAL A 163 -0.54 3.35 17.89
CA VAL A 163 -0.37 2.94 16.48
C VAL A 163 0.99 2.27 16.29
N THR A 164 1.03 1.19 15.50
CA THR A 164 2.25 0.46 15.12
C THR A 164 2.55 0.64 13.62
N PRO A 165 3.23 1.73 13.20
CA PRO A 165 3.49 2.03 11.79
C PRO A 165 4.29 0.94 11.07
N ALA A 166 5.13 0.19 11.81
CA ALA A 166 5.93 -0.91 11.27
C ALA A 166 5.10 -2.02 10.60
N LEU A 167 3.82 -2.12 10.92
CA LEU A 167 2.91 -3.10 10.31
C LEU A 167 2.21 -2.56 9.05
N GLY A 168 2.57 -1.37 8.58
CA GLY A 168 1.94 -0.71 7.43
C GLY A 168 1.94 -1.54 6.15
N VAL A 169 2.95 -2.41 5.96
CA VAL A 169 3.09 -3.28 4.78
C VAL A 169 1.88 -4.20 4.54
N PHE A 170 1.14 -4.54 5.60
CA PHE A 170 -0.02 -5.43 5.55
C PHE A 170 -1.33 -4.73 5.17
N PHE A 171 -1.36 -3.39 5.10
CA PHE A 171 -2.59 -2.60 5.01
C PHE A 171 -2.64 -1.74 3.74
N LYS A 172 -3.86 -1.54 3.22
CA LYS A 172 -4.12 -0.62 2.10
C LYS A 172 -4.06 0.83 2.56
N SER A 173 -4.55 1.10 3.77
CA SER A 173 -4.58 2.43 4.40
C SER A 173 -3.86 2.35 5.74
N PRO A 174 -2.53 2.24 5.74
CA PRO A 174 -1.75 2.11 6.97
C PRO A 174 -1.96 3.31 7.90
N MET A 175 -2.21 3.03 9.17
CA MET A 175 -2.28 4.02 10.24
C MET A 175 -0.88 4.60 10.50
N VAL A 176 -0.84 5.90 10.75
CA VAL A 176 0.35 6.65 11.18
C VAL A 176 0.20 7.09 12.63
N ALA A 177 1.32 7.26 13.33
CA ALA A 177 1.30 7.68 14.73
C ALA A 177 0.96 9.17 14.87
N ASP A 178 1.50 10.01 13.98
CA ASP A 178 1.15 11.42 13.88
C ASP A 178 0.05 11.62 12.82
N PRO A 179 -1.12 12.19 13.18
CA PRO A 179 -2.17 12.51 12.21
C PRO A 179 -1.75 13.46 11.09
N ASN A 180 -0.64 14.19 11.25
CA ASN A 180 -0.08 15.08 10.23
C ASN A 180 0.88 14.37 9.26
N GLU A 181 1.26 13.12 9.54
CA GLU A 181 2.14 12.32 8.70
C GLU A 181 1.38 11.76 7.49
N VAL A 182 1.99 11.80 6.32
CA VAL A 182 1.46 11.15 5.13
C VAL A 182 1.87 9.67 5.16
N PRO A 183 0.93 8.72 5.08
CA PRO A 183 1.28 7.31 5.13
C PRO A 183 2.14 6.88 3.95
N ILE A 184 3.18 6.08 4.22
CA ILE A 184 3.97 5.44 3.19
C ILE A 184 3.14 4.33 2.54
N HIS A 185 3.03 4.32 1.21
CA HIS A 185 2.29 3.29 0.47
C HIS A 185 3.18 2.35 -0.36
N GLY A 186 4.41 2.73 -0.70
CA GLY A 186 5.36 1.89 -1.45
C GLY A 186 5.68 0.61 -0.70
N PHE A 187 5.50 -0.54 -1.35
CA PHE A 187 5.69 -1.84 -0.70
C PHE A 187 7.13 -2.03 -0.21
N GLU A 188 8.11 -1.62 -1.01
CA GLU A 188 9.54 -1.72 -0.70
C GLU A 188 9.92 -0.92 0.55
N GLN A 189 9.36 0.29 0.70
CA GLN A 189 9.61 1.15 1.85
C GLN A 189 8.97 0.56 3.10
N GLN A 190 7.70 0.16 3.01
CA GLN A 190 7.00 -0.45 4.12
C GLN A 190 7.67 -1.77 4.55
N GLN A 191 8.20 -2.55 3.61
CA GLN A 191 8.95 -3.76 3.90
C GLN A 191 10.26 -3.45 4.64
N ALA A 192 11.01 -2.44 4.20
CA ALA A 192 12.22 -1.99 4.90
C ALA A 192 11.90 -1.55 6.33
N VAL A 193 10.82 -0.78 6.54
CA VAL A 193 10.36 -0.37 7.88
C VAL A 193 10.05 -1.59 8.76
N LEU A 194 9.29 -2.58 8.24
CA LEU A 194 8.99 -3.81 8.99
C LEU A 194 10.27 -4.56 9.36
N LEU A 195 11.18 -4.76 8.42
CA LEU A 195 12.42 -5.50 8.65
C LEU A 195 13.33 -4.80 9.66
N ASN A 196 13.41 -3.47 9.62
CA ASN A 196 14.16 -2.68 10.59
C ASN A 196 13.55 -2.78 11.99
N TRP A 197 12.23 -2.73 12.09
CA TRP A 197 11.52 -2.92 13.35
C TRP A 197 11.73 -4.34 13.91
N LEU A 198 11.73 -5.37 13.05
CA LEU A 198 12.02 -6.74 13.47
C LEU A 198 13.47 -6.90 13.97
N ALA A 199 14.42 -6.27 13.28
CA ALA A 199 15.84 -6.31 13.63
C ALA A 199 16.17 -5.53 14.92
N ALA A 200 15.30 -4.63 15.38
CA ALA A 200 15.49 -3.89 16.63
C ALA A 200 15.71 -4.86 17.81
N GLY A 201 16.91 -4.85 18.38
CA GLY A 201 17.30 -5.72 19.51
C GLY A 201 17.80 -7.11 19.13
N VAL A 202 18.02 -7.41 17.84
CA VAL A 202 18.64 -8.66 17.39
C VAL A 202 20.07 -8.38 16.90
N PRO A 203 21.11 -9.04 17.45
CA PRO A 203 22.46 -8.97 16.89
C PRO A 203 22.46 -9.56 15.47
N GLY A 204 22.88 -8.79 14.47
CA GLY A 204 22.79 -9.23 13.08
C GLY A 204 23.22 -8.17 12.05
N PRO A 205 23.09 -8.47 10.75
CA PRO A 205 23.41 -7.54 9.67
C PRO A 205 22.57 -6.26 9.77
N GLN A 206 23.11 -5.17 9.20
CA GLN A 206 22.52 -3.84 9.36
C GLN A 206 21.09 -3.74 8.81
N PRO A 207 20.25 -2.84 9.38
CA PRO A 207 18.88 -2.60 8.92
C PRO A 207 18.84 -2.27 7.42
N GLN A 208 17.76 -2.66 6.74
CA GLN A 208 17.57 -2.28 5.35
C GLN A 208 17.41 -0.75 5.24
N PRO A 209 18.09 -0.09 4.29
CA PRO A 209 17.87 1.33 4.08
C PRO A 209 16.41 1.54 3.68
N VAL A 210 15.70 2.41 4.41
CA VAL A 210 14.41 2.92 3.94
C VAL A 210 14.74 3.86 2.79
N VAL A 211 14.59 3.38 1.57
CA VAL A 211 14.85 4.19 0.38
C VAL A 211 13.75 5.24 0.30
N GLU A 212 14.07 6.51 0.57
CA GLU A 212 13.13 7.57 0.23
C GLU A 212 12.80 7.43 -1.26
N ALA A 213 11.50 7.43 -1.60
CA ALA A 213 11.06 7.35 -2.98
C ALA A 213 11.79 8.50 -3.67
N ALA A 214 12.68 8.17 -4.61
CA ALA A 214 13.46 9.16 -5.31
C ALA A 214 12.43 10.11 -5.95
N LYS A 215 12.22 11.28 -5.35
CA LYS A 215 11.28 12.31 -5.82
C LYS A 215 11.77 12.84 -7.16
N GLY A 216 11.62 12.06 -8.22
CA GLY A 216 12.33 12.28 -9.48
C GLY A 216 13.81 12.66 -9.27
N ALA A 217 14.49 12.13 -8.23
CA ALA A 217 15.71 12.72 -7.68
C ALA A 217 16.89 12.73 -8.68
N LEU A 218 16.79 11.93 -9.74
CA LEU A 218 17.71 12.00 -10.86
C LEU A 218 17.58 13.33 -11.61
N ALA A 219 16.39 13.89 -11.83
CA ALA A 219 16.25 15.11 -12.61
C ALA A 219 16.90 16.35 -11.96
N PRO A 220 16.75 16.65 -10.65
CA PRO A 220 17.49 17.74 -9.99
C PRO A 220 19.00 17.46 -9.93
N VAL A 221 19.40 16.22 -9.65
CA VAL A 221 20.82 15.83 -9.58
C VAL A 221 21.49 15.92 -10.94
N LEU A 222 20.81 15.50 -12.01
CA LEU A 222 21.27 15.62 -13.40
C LEU A 222 21.14 17.06 -13.92
N ALA A 223 20.20 17.87 -13.44
CA ALA A 223 20.13 19.29 -13.77
C ALA A 223 21.32 20.06 -13.16
N SER A 224 21.84 19.60 -12.02
CA SER A 224 23.10 20.08 -11.45
C SER A 224 24.36 19.45 -12.07
N TYR A 225 24.21 18.43 -12.91
CA TYR A 225 25.32 17.78 -13.60
C TYR A 225 25.74 18.65 -14.79
N SER A 226 26.89 19.32 -14.65
CA SER A 226 27.56 19.97 -15.78
C SER A 226 28.49 18.97 -16.45
N PRO A 227 28.29 18.63 -17.73
CA PRO A 227 29.21 17.76 -18.47
C PRO A 227 30.61 18.37 -18.64
N ASP A 228 30.78 19.66 -18.35
CA ASP A 228 32.05 20.40 -18.45
C ASP A 228 32.80 20.52 -17.11
N ALA A 229 32.31 19.88 -16.03
CA ALA A 229 33.04 19.79 -14.76
C ALA A 229 34.18 18.76 -14.88
N SER A 230 35.21 19.15 -15.63
CA SER A 230 36.58 18.64 -15.71
C SER A 230 36.85 17.28 -15.05
N ALA A 231 37.09 16.28 -15.90
CA ALA A 231 38.08 15.26 -15.59
C ALA A 231 39.39 15.97 -15.21
N VAL A 232 39.78 15.88 -13.93
CA VAL A 232 41.12 16.18 -13.43
C VAL A 232 41.70 14.88 -12.91
#